data_AF-A0A286FKS1-F1
#
_entry.id   AF-A0A286FKS1-F1
#
_cell.length_a   1.000
_cell.length_b   1.000
_cell.length_c   1.000
_cell.angle_alpha   90.00
_cell.angle_beta   90.00
_cell.angle_gamma   90.00
#
_symmetry.space_group_name_H-M   'P 1'
#
loop_
_entity.id
_entity.type
_entity.pdbx_description
1 polymer ?
#
loop_
_entity_poly.entity_id
_entity_poly.type
_entity_poly.pdbx_seq_one_letter_code
_entity_poly.pdbx_strand_id
1 'polypeptide(L)'
;MKRTNENREIVRPKRGFRLSTIVASAVVVAGGIVLPAAAASASPMPASATVSMATTHHDKKDEHHKKDHHKKDHKKKDHGNATGGKGGNATSNGKGDATGGNGGNATSNGKGDATGGGGGNATSNGAGDATGGNGGNATSNGKGDATGGGGGNATSNGAGDATGGNGGNATSNGKGDATGGGGGNATSNGAGDATGGNGGNATSNGGGDATGGGGGNATSNGGGDATGGNGGDATSN
;
A
#
# COMPACT_ATOMS: atom_id res chain seq x y z
N MET A 1 65.44 -30.51 -1.49
CA MET A 1 65.68 -29.26 -0.73
C MET A 1 64.99 -28.09 -1.42
N LYS A 2 64.19 -27.34 -0.65
CA LYS A 2 63.56 -26.02 -0.86
C LYS A 2 63.35 -25.51 -2.30
N ARG A 3 62.08 -25.46 -2.73
CA ARG A 3 61.60 -24.48 -3.71
C ARG A 3 60.82 -23.40 -2.95
N THR A 4 61.42 -22.23 -2.79
CA THR A 4 60.76 -21.01 -2.29
C THR A 4 59.91 -20.42 -3.39
N ASN A 5 58.60 -20.37 -3.18
CA ASN A 5 57.65 -19.74 -4.10
C ASN A 5 57.44 -18.30 -3.63
N GLU A 6 57.98 -17.33 -4.38
CA GLU A 6 57.87 -15.92 -4.04
C GLU A 6 56.49 -15.36 -4.39
N ASN A 7 55.91 -14.75 -3.36
CA ASN A 7 54.62 -14.11 -3.31
C ASN A 7 54.66 -12.80 -4.12
N ARG A 8 54.00 -12.73 -5.27
CA ARG A 8 53.75 -11.45 -5.96
C ARG A 8 52.36 -10.94 -5.59
N GLU A 9 52.33 -10.05 -4.60
CA GLU A 9 51.21 -9.16 -4.31
C GLU A 9 50.83 -8.37 -5.58
N ILE A 10 49.66 -8.64 -6.13
CA ILE A 10 49.06 -7.81 -7.18
C ILE A 10 48.33 -6.66 -6.47
N VAL A 11 49.04 -5.56 -6.24
CA VAL A 11 48.44 -4.29 -5.83
C VAL A 11 47.60 -3.77 -7.01
N ARG A 12 46.27 -3.91 -6.92
CA ARG A 12 45.33 -3.31 -7.88
C ARG A 12 45.02 -1.87 -7.48
N PRO A 13 45.15 -0.88 -8.38
CA PRO A 13 44.92 0.52 -8.04
C PRO A 13 43.44 0.85 -7.87
N LYS A 14 43.13 1.64 -6.84
CA LYS A 14 41.81 2.20 -6.50
C LYS A 14 41.33 3.12 -7.63
N ARG A 15 40.26 2.73 -8.32
CA ARG A 15 39.59 3.55 -9.34
C ARG A 15 38.69 4.58 -8.63
N GLY A 16 39.17 5.81 -8.54
CA GLY A 16 38.41 6.93 -7.94
C GLY A 16 37.17 7.26 -8.77
N PHE A 17 36.00 7.09 -8.18
CA PHE A 17 34.73 7.60 -8.71
C PHE A 17 34.70 9.12 -8.51
N ARG A 18 34.68 9.87 -9.61
CA ARG A 18 34.45 11.31 -9.61
C ARG A 18 32.93 11.52 -9.63
N LEU A 19 32.39 12.10 -8.56
CA LEU A 19 31.00 12.53 -8.46
C LEU A 19 30.75 13.65 -9.48
N SER A 20 29.95 13.40 -10.51
CA SER A 20 29.49 14.42 -11.44
C SER A 20 28.18 15.01 -10.93
N THR A 21 28.24 16.23 -10.42
CA THR A 21 27.05 17.01 -10.00
C THR A 21 26.25 17.42 -11.23
N ILE A 22 25.04 16.86 -11.39
CA ILE A 22 24.08 17.32 -12.39
C ILE A 22 23.25 18.43 -11.74
N VAL A 23 23.50 19.67 -12.15
CA VAL A 23 22.63 20.81 -11.83
C VAL A 23 21.48 20.79 -12.83
N ALA A 24 20.29 20.44 -12.37
CA ALA A 24 19.06 20.56 -13.17
C ALA A 24 18.49 21.98 -13.00
N SER A 25 18.60 22.80 -14.04
CA SER A 25 17.98 24.12 -14.11
C SER A 25 16.48 24.00 -14.36
N ALA A 26 15.66 24.46 -13.42
CA ALA A 26 14.21 24.57 -13.60
C ALA A 26 13.85 25.86 -14.36
N VAL A 27 13.20 25.74 -15.51
CA VAL A 27 12.53 26.87 -16.19
C VAL A 27 11.10 26.95 -15.69
N VAL A 28 10.76 28.07 -15.06
CA VAL A 28 9.39 28.43 -14.69
C VAL A 28 8.72 29.01 -15.94
N VAL A 29 7.75 28.30 -16.51
CA VAL A 29 6.84 28.86 -17.53
C VAL A 29 5.61 29.40 -16.79
N ALA A 30 5.57 30.72 -16.62
CA ALA A 30 4.38 31.44 -16.21
C ALA A 30 3.36 31.43 -17.36
N GLY A 31 2.38 30.51 -17.29
CA GLY A 31 1.26 30.44 -18.21
C GLY A 31 -0.06 30.53 -17.43
N GLY A 32 -0.58 31.75 -17.28
CA GLY A 32 -1.93 31.96 -16.76
C GLY A 32 -2.96 31.71 -17.85
N ILE A 33 -3.85 30.73 -17.64
CA ILE A 33 -5.12 30.65 -18.36
C ILE A 33 -6.22 30.84 -17.32
N VAL A 34 -6.94 31.95 -17.45
CA VAL A 34 -8.15 32.26 -16.69
C VAL A 34 -9.29 31.45 -17.31
N LEU A 35 -9.82 30.46 -16.58
CA LEU A 35 -11.07 29.80 -16.93
C LEU A 35 -12.26 30.65 -16.45
N PRO A 36 -13.27 30.93 -17.29
CA PRO A 36 -14.51 31.52 -16.83
C PRO A 36 -15.33 30.47 -16.07
N ALA A 37 -15.78 30.83 -14.86
CA ALA A 37 -16.68 30.02 -14.05
C ALA A 37 -18.05 29.90 -14.74
N ALA A 38 -18.39 28.70 -15.21
CA ALA A 38 -19.75 28.40 -15.66
C ALA A 38 -20.64 28.24 -14.41
N ALA A 39 -21.65 29.10 -14.30
CA ALA A 39 -22.67 29.02 -13.26
C ALA A 39 -23.51 27.74 -13.45
N ALA A 40 -23.56 26.90 -12.41
CA ALA A 40 -24.49 25.78 -12.34
C ALA A 40 -25.89 26.31 -12.01
N SER A 41 -26.77 26.42 -13.01
CA SER A 41 -28.19 26.64 -12.78
C SER A 41 -28.86 25.31 -12.42
N ALA A 42 -29.27 25.16 -11.16
CA ALA A 42 -30.12 24.05 -10.73
C ALA A 42 -31.54 24.23 -11.30
N SER A 43 -31.98 23.31 -12.17
CA SER A 43 -33.39 23.24 -12.59
C SER A 43 -34.21 22.46 -11.55
N PRO A 44 -35.45 22.87 -11.22
CA PRO A 44 -36.30 22.14 -10.29
C PRO A 44 -36.80 20.83 -10.91
N MET A 45 -36.77 19.74 -10.13
CA MET A 45 -37.37 18.46 -10.50
C MET A 45 -38.91 18.57 -10.56
N PRO A 46 -39.57 17.99 -11.57
CA PRO A 46 -41.01 17.80 -11.52
C PRO A 46 -41.36 16.59 -10.64
N ALA A 47 -42.35 16.77 -9.76
CA ALA A 47 -42.93 15.74 -8.93
C ALA A 47 -43.85 14.81 -9.73
N SER A 48 -43.86 13.54 -9.32
CA SER A 48 -44.82 12.46 -9.57
C SER A 48 -45.96 12.68 -10.58
N ALA A 49 -46.00 11.82 -11.59
CA ALA A 49 -47.23 11.46 -12.31
C ALA A 49 -47.45 9.93 -12.27
N THR A 50 -48.70 9.57 -12.00
CA THR A 50 -49.25 8.24 -11.71
C THR A 50 -49.51 7.40 -12.97
N VAL A 51 -49.19 6.10 -12.87
CA VAL A 51 -49.82 4.87 -13.42
C VAL A 51 -50.61 4.93 -14.74
N SER A 52 -50.26 4.04 -15.70
CA SER A 52 -51.28 3.19 -16.37
C SER A 52 -50.63 1.95 -17.02
N MET A 53 -51.21 0.78 -16.76
CA MET A 53 -50.88 -0.50 -17.39
C MET A 53 -51.47 -0.55 -18.79
N ALA A 54 -50.67 -0.96 -19.77
CA ALA A 54 -51.16 -1.38 -21.09
C ALA A 54 -50.42 -2.65 -21.52
N THR A 55 -51.14 -3.76 -21.50
CA THR A 55 -50.73 -5.04 -22.08
C THR A 55 -50.76 -4.95 -23.60
N THR A 56 -49.62 -5.15 -24.26
CA THR A 56 -49.59 -5.46 -25.70
C THR A 56 -48.56 -6.55 -25.96
N HIS A 57 -49.06 -7.70 -26.40
CA HIS A 57 -48.30 -8.87 -26.81
C HIS A 57 -47.57 -8.61 -28.13
N HIS A 58 -46.28 -8.94 -28.18
CA HIS A 58 -45.61 -9.23 -29.44
C HIS A 58 -44.73 -10.47 -29.29
N ASP A 59 -45.26 -11.57 -29.82
CA ASP A 59 -44.53 -12.79 -30.18
C ASP A 59 -43.38 -12.45 -31.14
N LYS A 60 -42.14 -12.69 -30.71
CA LYS A 60 -41.04 -13.00 -31.63
C LYS A 60 -40.21 -14.13 -31.03
N LYS A 61 -40.29 -15.28 -31.70
CA LYS A 61 -39.43 -16.43 -31.50
C LYS A 61 -38.03 -16.07 -31.99
N ASP A 62 -37.11 -15.88 -31.05
CA ASP A 62 -35.69 -15.95 -31.36
C ASP A 62 -35.10 -17.10 -30.54
N GLU A 63 -34.85 -18.20 -31.26
CA GLU A 63 -34.04 -19.32 -30.80
C GLU A 63 -32.64 -18.82 -30.48
N HIS A 64 -32.40 -18.51 -29.20
CA HIS A 64 -31.06 -18.29 -28.71
C HIS A 64 -30.65 -19.48 -27.84
N HIS A 65 -29.72 -20.24 -28.43
CA HIS A 65 -28.86 -21.24 -27.82
C HIS A 65 -28.77 -21.11 -26.30
N LYS A 66 -29.32 -22.11 -25.60
CA LYS A 66 -28.94 -22.41 -24.22
C LYS A 66 -27.45 -22.71 -24.21
N LYS A 67 -26.63 -21.68 -24.03
CA LYS A 67 -25.36 -21.86 -23.34
C LYS A 67 -25.75 -22.12 -21.90
N ASP A 68 -25.90 -23.40 -21.58
CA ASP A 68 -25.77 -23.89 -20.21
C ASP A 68 -24.38 -23.50 -19.74
N HIS A 69 -24.24 -22.26 -19.28
CA HIS A 69 -23.13 -21.88 -18.43
C HIS A 69 -23.38 -22.59 -17.12
N HIS A 70 -22.86 -23.83 -17.07
CA HIS A 70 -22.69 -24.61 -15.86
C HIS A 70 -22.45 -23.67 -14.69
N LYS A 71 -23.42 -23.60 -13.78
CA LYS A 71 -23.15 -23.27 -12.39
C LYS A 71 -22.14 -24.32 -11.95
N LYS A 72 -20.85 -24.03 -12.12
CA LYS A 72 -19.82 -24.78 -11.44
C LYS A 72 -20.04 -24.45 -9.98
N ASP A 73 -20.70 -25.37 -9.30
CA ASP A 73 -20.61 -25.56 -7.87
C ASP A 73 -19.13 -25.67 -7.55
N HIS A 74 -18.50 -24.53 -7.32
CA HIS A 74 -17.14 -24.48 -6.84
C HIS A 74 -17.20 -24.82 -5.35
N LYS A 75 -17.23 -26.14 -5.11
CA LYS A 75 -16.60 -26.78 -3.96
C LYS A 75 -15.43 -25.91 -3.51
N LYS A 76 -15.58 -25.37 -2.31
CA LYS A 76 -14.60 -24.67 -1.48
C LYS A 76 -13.16 -25.01 -1.92
N LYS A 77 -12.55 -24.13 -2.71
CA LYS A 77 -11.12 -24.24 -3.06
C LYS A 77 -10.35 -23.66 -1.88
N ASP A 78 -10.02 -24.50 -0.92
CA ASP A 78 -9.24 -24.07 0.24
C ASP A 78 -7.74 -23.78 -0.11
N HIS A 79 -7.31 -23.91 -1.38
CA HIS A 79 -5.88 -23.91 -1.80
C HIS A 79 -5.58 -23.31 -3.19
N GLY A 80 -6.30 -22.30 -3.69
CA GLY A 80 -6.09 -21.80 -5.06
C GLY A 80 -5.56 -20.38 -5.15
N ASN A 81 -4.38 -20.16 -5.74
CA ASN A 81 -3.91 -18.81 -6.07
C ASN A 81 -4.83 -18.15 -7.11
N ALA A 82 -5.00 -16.84 -7.00
CA ALA A 82 -5.80 -16.03 -7.89
C ALA A 82 -4.96 -14.91 -8.52
N THR A 83 -5.07 -14.74 -9.83
CA THR A 83 -4.36 -13.67 -10.54
C THR A 83 -5.32 -12.92 -11.45
N GLY A 84 -5.33 -11.60 -11.32
CA GLY A 84 -6.12 -10.71 -12.18
C GLY A 84 -5.45 -10.49 -13.53
N GLY A 85 -6.24 -10.41 -14.60
CA GLY A 85 -5.78 -9.91 -15.90
C GLY A 85 -5.51 -8.39 -15.87
N LYS A 86 -5.22 -7.76 -17.01
CA LYS A 86 -5.06 -6.28 -17.06
C LYS A 86 -6.31 -5.59 -16.48
N GLY A 87 -6.14 -4.76 -15.45
CA GLY A 87 -7.24 -4.11 -14.71
C GLY A 87 -8.03 -5.04 -13.79
N GLY A 88 -7.71 -6.33 -13.75
CA GLY A 88 -8.46 -7.35 -13.04
C GLY A 88 -8.07 -7.43 -11.57
N ASN A 89 -9.08 -7.48 -10.71
CA ASN A 89 -8.91 -7.78 -9.30
C ASN A 89 -8.74 -9.28 -9.08
N ALA A 90 -8.06 -9.66 -7.99
CA ALA A 90 -7.89 -11.04 -7.57
C ALA A 90 -8.40 -11.25 -6.14
N THR A 91 -9.10 -12.36 -5.92
CA THR A 91 -9.46 -12.81 -4.58
C THR A 91 -9.12 -14.28 -4.42
N SER A 92 -8.37 -14.61 -3.38
CA SER A 92 -8.08 -15.99 -2.97
C SER A 92 -8.64 -16.28 -1.59
N ASN A 93 -9.00 -17.54 -1.36
CA ASN A 93 -9.49 -18.06 -0.09
C ASN A 93 -8.65 -19.27 0.34
N GLY A 94 -8.60 -19.51 1.65
CA GLY A 94 -7.85 -20.63 2.22
C GLY A 94 -6.36 -20.32 2.20
N LYS A 95 -5.52 -21.19 1.64
CA LYS A 95 -4.05 -21.04 1.67
C LYS A 95 -3.46 -20.42 0.39
N GLY A 96 -4.29 -19.78 -0.43
CA GLY A 96 -3.85 -19.27 -1.73
C GLY A 96 -3.53 -17.78 -1.69
N ASP A 97 -2.61 -17.37 -2.55
CA ASP A 97 -2.23 -15.96 -2.73
C ASP A 97 -3.13 -15.27 -3.76
N ALA A 98 -3.28 -13.96 -3.63
CA ALA A 98 -3.99 -13.13 -4.59
C ALA A 98 -3.05 -12.07 -5.20
N THR A 99 -3.01 -11.98 -6.52
CA THR A 99 -2.24 -10.97 -7.25
C THR A 99 -3.14 -10.21 -8.22
N GLY A 100 -3.33 -8.91 -7.98
CA GLY A 100 -4.05 -8.04 -8.92
C GLY A 100 -3.25 -7.87 -10.22
N GLY A 101 -3.93 -7.73 -11.35
CA GLY A 101 -3.26 -7.29 -12.58
C GLY A 101 -3.03 -5.79 -12.58
N ASN A 102 -2.45 -5.20 -13.63
CA ASN A 102 -2.16 -3.75 -13.66
C ASN A 102 -3.41 -2.90 -13.35
N GLY A 103 -3.39 -2.08 -12.31
CA GLY A 103 -4.54 -1.31 -11.79
C GLY A 103 -5.49 -2.08 -10.86
N GLY A 104 -5.32 -3.39 -10.73
CA GLY A 104 -6.21 -4.28 -10.00
C GLY A 104 -5.79 -4.50 -8.55
N ASN A 105 -6.81 -4.61 -7.69
CA ASN A 105 -6.65 -4.89 -6.26
C ASN A 105 -6.53 -6.39 -5.99
N ALA A 106 -5.89 -6.73 -4.88
CA ALA A 106 -5.78 -8.11 -4.40
C ALA A 106 -6.37 -8.27 -3.01
N THR A 107 -7.06 -9.39 -2.79
CA THR A 107 -7.55 -9.80 -1.48
C THR A 107 -7.26 -11.28 -1.21
N SER A 108 -6.57 -11.58 -0.12
CA SER A 108 -6.38 -12.95 0.37
C SER A 108 -7.18 -13.15 1.66
N ASN A 109 -7.94 -14.25 1.76
CA ASN A 109 -8.68 -14.65 2.94
C ASN A 109 -8.18 -16.01 3.45
N GLY A 110 -7.32 -16.04 4.46
CA GLY A 110 -6.83 -17.26 5.10
C GLY A 110 -5.33 -17.22 5.37
N LYS A 111 -4.57 -18.14 4.77
CA LYS A 111 -3.11 -18.28 4.89
C LYS A 111 -2.42 -18.01 3.55
N GLY A 112 -2.43 -16.77 3.08
CA GLY A 112 -1.82 -16.41 1.79
C GLY A 112 -1.68 -14.91 1.64
N ASP A 113 -0.79 -14.51 0.75
CA ASP A 113 -0.41 -13.11 0.59
C ASP A 113 -1.30 -12.39 -0.43
N ALA A 114 -1.43 -11.08 -0.29
CA ALA A 114 -2.12 -10.22 -1.24
C ALA A 114 -1.12 -9.23 -1.86
N THR A 115 -1.05 -9.18 -3.19
CA THR A 115 -0.22 -8.22 -3.93
C THR A 115 -1.06 -7.44 -4.93
N GLY A 116 -1.18 -6.12 -4.74
CA GLY A 116 -1.84 -5.25 -5.70
C GLY A 116 -1.02 -5.11 -6.99
N GLY A 117 -1.68 -5.00 -8.15
CA GLY A 117 -0.97 -4.62 -9.38
C GLY A 117 -0.65 -3.12 -9.39
N GLY A 118 0.00 -2.58 -10.43
CA GLY A 118 0.37 -1.15 -10.46
C GLY A 118 -0.84 -0.23 -10.20
N GLY A 119 -0.82 0.59 -9.14
CA GLY A 119 -1.96 1.40 -8.68
C GLY A 119 -2.96 0.69 -7.76
N GLY A 120 -2.90 -0.63 -7.66
CA GLY A 120 -3.85 -1.45 -6.91
C GLY A 120 -3.47 -1.64 -5.45
N ASN A 121 -4.50 -1.73 -4.61
CA ASN A 121 -4.39 -1.98 -3.18
C ASN A 121 -4.32 -3.48 -2.89
N ALA A 122 -3.74 -3.83 -1.74
CA ALA A 122 -3.70 -5.19 -1.23
C ALA A 122 -4.35 -5.31 0.15
N THR A 123 -5.09 -6.39 0.36
CA THR A 123 -5.65 -6.74 1.66
C THR A 123 -5.43 -8.22 1.97
N SER A 124 -4.77 -8.52 3.07
CA SER A 124 -4.66 -9.88 3.61
C SER A 124 -5.51 -10.00 4.87
N ASN A 125 -6.38 -11.00 4.93
CA ASN A 125 -7.20 -11.35 6.09
C ASN A 125 -6.81 -12.74 6.60
N GLY A 126 -6.07 -12.81 7.70
CA GLY A 126 -5.59 -14.04 8.32
C GLY A 126 -4.07 -14.04 8.48
N ALA A 127 -3.42 -15.12 8.08
CA ALA A 127 -1.97 -15.17 7.99
C ALA A 127 -1.52 -14.84 6.56
N GLY A 128 -0.60 -13.92 6.39
CA GLY A 128 -0.04 -13.54 5.09
C GLY A 128 0.09 -12.03 4.96
N ASP A 129 1.01 -11.62 4.12
CA ASP A 129 1.41 -10.23 3.97
C ASP A 129 0.55 -9.52 2.93
N ALA A 130 0.43 -8.22 3.04
CA ALA A 130 -0.21 -7.36 2.06
C ALA A 130 0.81 -6.39 1.46
N THR A 131 0.96 -6.41 0.14
CA THR A 131 1.84 -5.47 -0.58
C THR A 131 1.05 -4.69 -1.62
N GLY A 132 0.94 -3.37 -1.44
CA GLY A 132 0.33 -2.49 -2.42
C GLY A 132 1.20 -2.37 -3.68
N GLY A 133 0.57 -2.22 -4.85
CA GLY A 133 1.31 -1.83 -6.04
C GLY A 133 1.73 -0.37 -5.99
N ASN A 134 2.43 0.15 -7.01
CA ASN A 134 2.82 1.58 -7.04
C ASN A 134 1.62 2.51 -6.82
N GLY A 135 1.63 3.37 -5.79
CA GLY A 135 0.49 4.21 -5.39
C GLY A 135 -0.58 3.51 -4.55
N GLY A 136 -0.53 2.18 -4.43
CA GLY A 136 -1.49 1.36 -3.73
C GLY A 136 -1.18 1.17 -2.25
N ASN A 137 -2.24 1.15 -1.45
CA ASN A 137 -2.19 0.90 -0.02
C ASN A 137 -2.16 -0.60 0.29
N ALA A 138 -1.62 -0.94 1.45
CA ALA A 138 -1.64 -2.29 1.99
C ALA A 138 -2.35 -2.36 3.33
N THR A 139 -3.12 -3.42 3.53
CA THR A 139 -3.73 -3.73 4.82
C THR A 139 -3.57 -5.21 5.14
N SER A 140 -2.95 -5.52 6.27
CA SER A 140 -2.89 -6.87 6.83
C SER A 140 -3.75 -6.94 8.08
N ASN A 141 -4.66 -7.92 8.15
CA ASN A 141 -5.51 -8.19 9.30
C ASN A 141 -5.21 -9.59 9.83
N GLY A 142 -4.43 -9.72 10.90
CA GLY A 142 -4.06 -10.99 11.51
C GLY A 142 -2.55 -11.10 11.68
N LYS A 143 -1.94 -12.16 11.14
CA LYS A 143 -0.49 -12.34 11.17
C LYS A 143 0.10 -12.03 9.80
N GLY A 144 0.87 -10.97 9.67
CA GLY A 144 1.57 -10.64 8.43
C GLY A 144 1.77 -9.16 8.29
N ASP A 145 2.76 -8.78 7.50
CA ASP A 145 3.19 -7.41 7.35
C ASP A 145 2.36 -6.70 6.28
N ALA A 146 2.25 -5.38 6.40
CA ALA A 146 1.65 -4.51 5.40
C ALA A 146 2.71 -3.58 4.82
N THR A 147 2.92 -3.62 3.50
CA THR A 147 3.84 -2.72 2.79
C THR A 147 3.12 -1.93 1.72
N GLY A 148 3.03 -0.61 1.89
CA GLY A 148 2.48 0.29 0.87
C GLY A 148 3.43 0.39 -0.34
N GLY A 149 2.89 0.51 -1.55
CA GLY A 149 3.70 0.86 -2.71
C GLY A 149 4.10 2.34 -2.71
N GLY A 150 4.82 2.84 -3.72
CA GLY A 150 5.25 4.26 -3.75
C GLY A 150 4.07 5.23 -3.57
N GLY A 151 4.06 6.05 -2.52
CA GLY A 151 2.94 6.93 -2.14
C GLY A 151 1.81 6.27 -1.34
N GLY A 152 1.81 4.95 -1.21
CA GLY A 152 0.79 4.17 -0.54
C GLY A 152 1.06 4.01 0.96
N ASN A 153 -0.02 4.02 1.73
CA ASN A 153 -0.01 3.79 3.17
C ASN A 153 -0.04 2.29 3.49
N ALA A 154 0.47 1.94 4.67
CA ALA A 154 0.39 0.60 5.22
C ALA A 154 -0.36 0.57 6.54
N THR A 155 -1.17 -0.48 6.73
CA THR A 155 -1.83 -0.75 8.00
C THR A 155 -1.72 -2.23 8.35
N SER A 156 -1.13 -2.54 9.50
CA SER A 156 -1.13 -3.89 10.08
C SER A 156 -2.02 -3.91 11.31
N ASN A 157 -2.97 -4.83 11.36
CA ASN A 157 -3.85 -5.08 12.49
C ASN A 157 -3.60 -6.49 13.02
N GLY A 158 -2.79 -6.63 14.07
CA GLY A 158 -2.46 -7.92 14.68
C GLY A 158 -0.96 -8.08 14.91
N ALA A 159 -0.39 -9.18 14.43
CA ALA A 159 1.03 -9.47 14.52
C ALA A 159 1.69 -9.26 13.15
N GLY A 160 2.52 -8.22 13.01
CA GLY A 160 3.21 -7.89 11.78
C GLY A 160 3.43 -6.39 11.65
N ASP A 161 4.44 -6.02 10.89
CA ASP A 161 4.90 -4.65 10.76
C ASP A 161 4.10 -3.91 9.68
N ALA A 162 4.04 -2.58 9.79
CA ALA A 162 3.49 -1.71 8.76
C ALA A 162 4.60 -0.81 8.20
N THR A 163 4.85 -0.87 6.90
CA THR A 163 5.83 -0.01 6.22
C THR A 163 5.15 0.80 5.12
N GLY A 164 5.10 2.12 5.28
CA GLY A 164 4.60 3.04 4.26
C GLY A 164 5.57 3.10 3.07
N GLY A 165 5.05 3.26 1.85
CA GLY A 165 5.90 3.59 0.71
C GLY A 165 6.38 5.03 0.77
N ASN A 166 7.18 5.49 -0.21
CA ASN A 166 7.65 6.89 -0.22
C ASN A 166 6.50 7.90 -0.11
N GLY A 167 6.49 8.76 0.92
CA GLY A 167 5.38 9.67 1.23
C GLY A 167 4.18 9.05 1.96
N GLY A 168 4.16 7.72 2.09
CA GLY A 168 3.10 6.96 2.73
C GLY A 168 3.31 6.80 4.23
N ASN A 169 2.20 6.83 4.96
CA ASN A 169 2.16 6.63 6.40
C ASN A 169 2.07 5.14 6.74
N ALA A 170 2.54 4.78 7.93
CA ALA A 170 2.40 3.45 8.49
C ALA A 170 1.60 3.48 9.79
N THR A 171 0.74 2.47 9.96
CA THR A 171 0.05 2.23 11.22
C THR A 171 0.12 0.75 11.58
N SER A 172 0.66 0.43 12.75
CA SER A 172 0.62 -0.90 13.33
C SER A 172 -0.27 -0.91 14.57
N ASN A 173 -1.24 -1.82 14.61
CA ASN A 173 -2.14 -2.03 15.74
C ASN A 173 -1.89 -3.45 16.28
N GLY A 174 -1.07 -3.59 17.33
CA GLY A 174 -0.77 -4.87 17.96
C GLY A 174 0.72 -5.11 18.17
N LYS A 175 1.22 -6.25 17.70
CA LYS A 175 2.64 -6.65 17.81
C LYS A 175 3.30 -6.44 16.46
N GLY A 176 4.03 -5.36 16.30
CA GLY A 176 4.77 -5.06 15.09
C GLY A 176 5.02 -3.57 14.99
N ASP A 177 6.08 -3.22 14.29
CA ASP A 177 6.57 -1.85 14.20
C ASP A 177 5.83 -1.10 13.09
N ALA A 178 5.76 0.22 13.22
CA ALA A 178 5.28 1.10 12.16
C ALA A 178 6.44 1.94 11.65
N THR A 179 6.72 1.87 10.35
CA THR A 179 7.76 2.67 9.68
C THR A 179 7.16 3.50 8.55
N GLY A 180 7.16 4.82 8.70
CA GLY A 180 6.74 5.74 7.64
C GLY A 180 7.76 5.78 6.50
N GLY A 181 7.30 5.91 5.25
CA GLY A 181 8.21 6.17 4.14
C GLY A 181 8.72 7.62 4.14
N GLY A 182 9.54 8.04 3.16
CA GLY A 182 10.07 9.42 3.13
C GLY A 182 8.97 10.49 3.22
N GLY A 183 8.95 11.31 4.28
CA GLY A 183 7.88 12.28 4.57
C GLY A 183 6.64 11.71 5.27
N GLY A 184 6.53 10.39 5.39
CA GLY A 184 5.41 9.68 6.01
C GLY A 184 5.57 9.54 7.52
N ASN A 185 4.44 9.61 8.21
CA ASN A 185 4.34 9.42 9.65
C ASN A 185 4.21 7.93 10.00
N ALA A 186 4.62 7.59 11.22
CA ALA A 186 4.42 6.27 11.80
C ALA A 186 3.58 6.35 13.06
N THR A 187 2.68 5.38 13.22
CA THR A 187 1.93 5.19 14.46
C THR A 187 1.92 3.72 14.85
N SER A 188 2.42 3.41 16.03
CA SER A 188 2.30 2.09 16.64
C SER A 188 1.36 2.15 17.83
N ASN A 189 0.33 1.30 17.83
CA ASN A 189 -0.60 1.13 18.93
C ASN A 189 -0.43 -0.30 19.48
N GLY A 190 0.55 -0.48 20.37
CA GLY A 190 0.85 -1.79 20.95
C GLY A 190 2.30 -1.92 21.39
N ALA A 191 2.88 -3.09 21.13
CA ALA A 191 4.21 -3.44 21.65
C ALA A 191 5.36 -3.10 20.70
N GLY A 192 5.07 -2.72 19.44
CA GLY A 192 6.10 -2.36 18.47
C GLY A 192 6.44 -0.88 18.48
N ASP A 193 7.56 -0.54 17.86
CA ASP A 193 8.08 0.81 17.77
C ASP A 193 7.42 1.61 16.63
N ALA A 194 7.49 2.93 16.72
CA ALA A 194 7.09 3.82 15.63
C ALA A 194 8.30 4.61 15.13
N THR A 195 8.62 4.51 13.85
CA THR A 195 9.70 5.27 13.20
C THR A 195 9.17 6.10 12.04
N GLY A 196 9.21 7.43 12.19
CA GLY A 196 8.83 8.36 11.12
C GLY A 196 9.88 8.36 10.01
N GLY A 197 9.46 8.53 8.75
CA GLY A 197 10.40 8.76 7.66
C GLY A 197 10.99 10.18 7.72
N ASN A 198 11.90 10.55 6.81
CA ASN A 198 12.49 11.89 6.82
C ASN A 198 11.40 13.00 6.80
N GLY A 199 11.38 13.88 7.80
CA GLY A 199 10.32 14.89 8.01
C GLY A 199 9.01 14.37 8.62
N GLY A 200 8.87 13.06 8.79
CA GLY A 200 7.70 12.39 9.36
C GLY A 200 7.79 12.24 10.87
N ASN A 201 6.64 12.36 11.51
CA ASN A 201 6.48 12.19 12.95
C ASN A 201 6.30 10.72 13.31
N ALA A 202 6.68 10.37 14.54
CA ALA A 202 6.42 9.07 15.14
C ALA A 202 5.52 9.20 16.37
N THR A 203 4.60 8.27 16.52
CA THR A 203 3.80 8.13 17.74
C THR A 203 3.73 6.66 18.15
N SER A 204 4.17 6.35 19.36
CA SER A 204 3.98 5.05 19.98
C SER A 204 2.99 5.17 21.14
N ASN A 205 1.91 4.41 21.09
CA ASN A 205 0.90 4.29 22.14
C ASN A 205 0.97 2.88 22.72
N GLY A 206 1.99 2.62 23.55
CA GLY A 206 2.17 1.31 24.19
C GLY A 206 3.60 1.09 24.68
N GLY A 207 4.12 -0.12 24.47
CA GLY A 207 5.41 -0.53 25.03
C GLY A 207 6.63 -0.19 24.17
N GLY A 208 6.43 0.17 22.90
CA GLY A 208 7.53 0.46 21.98
C GLY A 208 7.96 1.93 22.00
N ASP A 209 9.13 2.18 21.44
CA ASP A 209 9.73 3.51 21.33
C ASP A 209 9.14 4.29 20.16
N ALA A 210 9.25 5.63 20.21
CA ALA A 210 8.92 6.52 19.11
C ALA A 210 10.17 7.26 18.62
N THR A 211 10.50 7.14 17.33
CA THR A 211 11.63 7.85 16.71
C THR A 211 11.16 8.69 15.54
N GLY A 212 11.25 10.02 15.65
CA GLY A 212 10.95 10.94 14.55
C GLY A 212 12.04 10.92 13.49
N GLY A 213 11.68 11.05 12.21
CA GLY A 213 12.68 11.24 11.15
C GLY A 213 13.25 12.66 11.16
N GLY A 214 14.21 12.99 10.27
CA GLY A 214 14.85 14.32 10.26
C GLY A 214 13.84 15.48 10.24
N GLY A 215 13.81 16.31 11.29
CA GLY A 215 12.83 17.39 11.49
C GLY A 215 11.45 16.97 12.01
N GLY A 216 11.20 15.67 12.19
CA GLY A 216 9.95 15.12 12.71
C GLY A 216 9.98 14.94 14.22
N ASN A 217 8.81 15.09 14.83
CA ASN A 217 8.59 14.93 16.26
C ASN A 217 8.37 13.46 16.63
N ALA A 218 8.66 13.13 17.89
CA ALA A 218 8.38 11.82 18.47
C ALA A 218 7.53 11.97 19.73
N THR A 219 6.49 11.13 19.83
CA THR A 219 5.66 11.03 21.03
C THR A 219 5.56 9.56 21.46
N SER A 220 5.94 9.26 22.70
CA SER A 220 5.67 7.98 23.34
C SER A 220 4.65 8.18 24.47
N ASN A 221 3.52 7.47 24.41
CA ASN A 221 2.46 7.49 25.42
C ASN A 221 2.38 6.13 26.12
N GLY A 222 3.48 5.71 26.74
CA GLY A 222 3.59 4.41 27.38
C GLY A 222 5.01 4.12 27.86
N GLY A 223 5.40 2.84 27.86
CA GLY A 223 6.65 2.40 28.48
C GLY A 223 7.92 2.69 27.68
N GLY A 224 7.80 3.10 26.42
CA GLY A 224 8.94 3.35 25.53
C GLY A 224 9.45 4.79 25.57
N ASP A 225 10.65 4.99 25.05
CA ASP A 225 11.31 6.27 24.92
C ASP A 225 10.84 7.04 23.66
N ALA A 226 10.97 8.37 23.70
CA ALA A 226 10.76 9.22 22.53
C ALA A 226 12.08 9.87 22.12
N THR A 227 12.43 9.72 20.84
CA THR A 227 13.60 10.36 20.21
C THR A 227 13.16 11.21 19.04
N GLY A 228 13.19 12.53 19.19
CA GLY A 228 12.93 13.47 18.09
C GLY A 228 14.02 13.41 17.02
N GLY A 229 13.66 13.72 15.78
CA GLY A 229 14.67 13.90 14.73
C GLY A 229 15.47 15.18 14.89
N ASN A 230 16.44 15.42 14.00
CA ASN A 230 17.20 16.67 14.01
C ASN A 230 16.26 17.89 13.86
N GLY A 231 16.11 18.68 14.93
CA GLY A 231 15.19 19.82 14.99
C GLY A 231 13.73 19.47 15.33
N GLY A 232 13.43 18.21 15.63
CA GLY A 232 12.13 17.76 16.11
C GLY A 232 12.09 17.59 17.63
N ASP A 233 10.90 17.72 18.20
CA ASP A 233 10.66 17.56 19.64
C ASP A 233 10.48 16.08 20.02
N ALA A 234 10.79 15.76 21.28
CA ALA A 234 10.53 14.45 21.88
C ALA A 234 9.62 14.63 23.10
N THR A 235 8.56 13.84 23.19
CA THR A 235 7.64 13.81 24.34
C THR A 235 7.41 12.37 24.79
N SER A 236 7.68 12.07 26.06
CA SER A 236 7.35 10.78 26.69
C SER A 236 6.41 11.03 27.88
N ASN A 237 5.30 10.30 27.94
CA ASN A 237 4.26 10.39 28.96
C ASN A 237 4.07 9.07 29.72
#